data_AF-A0A521UWZ1-F1
#
_entry.id   AF-A0A521UWZ1-F1
#
_cell.length_a   1.000
_cell.length_b   1.000
_cell.length_c   1.000
_cell.angle_alpha   90.00
_cell.angle_beta   90.00
_cell.angle_gamma   90.00
#
_symmetry.space_group_name_H-M   'P 1'
#
loop_
_entity.id
_entity.type
_entity.pdbx_description
1 polymer ?
#
loop_
_entity_poly.entity_id
_entity_poly.type
_entity_poly.pdbx_seq_one_letter_code
_entity_poly.pdbx_strand_id
1 'polypeptide(L)'
;MALWFPYALGAALLASFNPIVVKRLLGDTDVAVVAWAGQAFALPLLGLTLVTFFGPLPRVDGMFVVGIAGSAGLNAAAHLAVTRAYKDADASLVSPLLAVSPAITLLVSVFTLREILTPLPILGVALIILGVYLLNLRSTRDFAGPLRELLHNRSHLLALFAGLLWGLTPIFEKTAIRHTFP
;
A
#
# COMPACT_ATOMS: atom_id res chain seq x y z
N MET A 1 -10.74 14.72 22.43
CA MET A 1 -9.98 14.38 21.20
C MET A 1 -9.63 12.91 21.25
N ALA A 2 -9.94 12.16 20.21
CA ALA A 2 -9.77 10.71 20.24
C ALA A 2 -8.27 10.35 20.28
N LEU A 3 -7.90 9.43 21.18
CA LEU A 3 -6.53 9.04 21.51
C LEU A 3 -5.67 8.66 20.28
N TRP A 4 -6.31 8.23 19.19
CA TRP A 4 -5.67 7.81 17.94
C TRP A 4 -5.09 8.96 17.10
N PHE A 5 -5.60 10.19 17.25
CA PHE A 5 -5.22 11.32 16.41
C PHE A 5 -3.72 11.67 16.46
N PRO A 6 -3.08 11.85 17.65
CA PRO A 6 -1.65 12.13 17.72
C PRO A 6 -0.78 10.99 17.16
N TYR A 7 -1.18 9.74 17.35
CA TYR A 7 -0.46 8.59 16.78
C TYR A 7 -0.56 8.57 15.25
N ALA A 8 -1.74 8.87 14.70
CA ALA A 8 -1.94 8.95 13.25
C ALA A 8 -1.11 10.09 12.63
N LEU A 9 -1.05 11.25 13.30
CA LEU A 9 -0.25 12.39 12.83
C LEU A 9 1.25 12.08 12.85
N GLY A 10 1.75 11.48 13.94
CA GLY A 10 3.15 11.05 14.04
C GLY A 10 3.51 10.01 12.97
N ALA A 11 2.63 9.03 12.75
CA ALA A 11 2.80 8.02 11.70
C ALA A 11 2.82 8.65 10.30
N ALA A 12 1.92 9.58 10.00
CA ALA A 12 1.87 10.27 8.70
C ALA A 12 3.15 11.08 8.43
N LEU A 13 3.67 11.77 9.46
CA LEU A 13 4.90 12.55 9.34
C LEU A 13 6.11 11.64 9.07
N LEU A 14 6.24 10.54 9.82
CA LEU A 14 7.31 9.56 9.59
C LEU A 14 7.18 8.86 8.23
N ALA A 15 5.95 8.46 7.85
CA ALA A 15 5.67 7.81 6.57
C ALA A 15 6.01 8.70 5.37
N SER A 16 5.89 10.02 5.50
CA SER A 16 6.22 10.98 4.44
C SER A 16 7.71 10.96 4.06
N PHE A 17 8.60 10.58 4.98
CA PHE A 17 10.04 10.46 4.68
C PHE A 17 10.39 9.16 3.95
N ASN A 18 9.54 8.13 4.04
CA ASN A 18 9.85 6.81 3.53
C ASN A 18 10.17 6.80 2.01
N PRO A 19 9.37 7.43 1.11
CA PRO A 19 9.69 7.49 -0.31
C PRO A 19 11.03 8.20 -0.60
N ILE A 20 11.39 9.19 0.21
CA ILE A 20 12.64 9.96 0.06
C ILE A 20 13.84 9.08 0.44
N VAL A 21 13.75 8.38 1.58
CA VAL A 21 14.80 7.48 2.05
C VAL A 21 14.98 6.30 1.09
N VAL A 22 13.89 5.64 0.69
CA VAL A 22 13.92 4.53 -0.27
C VAL A 22 14.56 4.97 -1.58
N LYS A 23 14.16 6.12 -2.13
CA LYS A 23 14.75 6.64 -3.37
C LYS A 23 16.24 6.95 -3.23
N ARG A 24 16.68 7.46 -2.07
CA ARG A 24 18.10 7.71 -1.81
C ARG A 24 18.91 6.41 -1.69
N LEU A 25 18.37 5.40 -1.02
CA LEU A 25 19.03 4.08 -0.86
C LEU A 25 19.15 3.31 -2.17
N LEU A 26 18.17 3.46 -3.08
CA LEU A 26 18.19 2.83 -4.39
C LEU A 26 19.27 3.35 -5.35
N GLY A 27 19.93 4.47 -5.02
CA GLY A 27 21.06 4.98 -5.79
C GLY A 27 22.30 4.06 -5.71
N ASP A 28 22.58 3.53 -4.52
CA ASP A 28 23.81 2.77 -4.24
C ASP A 28 23.56 1.28 -3.94
N THR A 29 22.31 0.84 -3.87
CA THR A 29 21.93 -0.51 -3.40
C THR A 29 20.97 -1.23 -4.34
N ASP A 30 20.99 -2.57 -4.34
CA ASP A 30 20.03 -3.39 -5.09
C ASP A 30 18.59 -3.19 -4.59
N VAL A 31 17.65 -3.24 -5.52
CA VAL A 31 16.20 -3.10 -5.27
C VAL A 31 15.70 -4.11 -4.24
N ALA A 32 16.14 -5.36 -4.34
CA ALA A 32 15.71 -6.40 -3.43
C ALA A 32 16.16 -6.10 -1.99
N VAL A 33 17.40 -5.65 -1.81
CA VAL A 33 17.94 -5.33 -0.48
C VAL A 33 17.16 -4.16 0.13
N VAL A 34 16.90 -3.09 -0.62
CA VAL A 34 16.13 -1.94 -0.12
C VAL A 34 14.69 -2.32 0.23
N ALA A 35 14.04 -3.16 -0.61
CA ALA A 35 12.68 -3.64 -0.36
C ALA A 35 12.58 -4.51 0.90
N TRP A 36 13.56 -5.39 1.14
CA TRP A 36 13.45 -6.41 2.19
C TRP A 36 14.14 -6.04 3.49
N ALA A 37 15.15 -5.15 3.48
CA ALA A 37 15.93 -4.82 4.68
C ALA A 37 15.04 -4.33 5.83
N GLY A 38 14.12 -3.39 5.57
CA GLY A 38 13.24 -2.84 6.59
C GLY A 38 12.38 -3.93 7.26
N GLN A 39 11.83 -4.85 6.48
CA GLN A 39 11.01 -5.95 7.00
C GLN A 39 11.85 -7.00 7.74
N ALA A 40 13.04 -7.30 7.23
CA ALA A 40 13.97 -8.22 7.88
C ALA A 40 14.41 -7.72 9.27
N PHE A 41 14.60 -6.40 9.44
CA PHE A 41 14.89 -5.81 10.76
C PHE A 41 13.65 -5.69 11.65
N ALA A 42 12.47 -5.44 11.08
CA ALA A 42 11.24 -5.28 11.85
C ALA A 42 10.68 -6.60 12.40
N LEU A 43 10.80 -7.71 11.66
CA LEU A 43 10.23 -9.01 12.03
C LEU A 43 10.73 -9.52 13.40
N PRO A 44 12.04 -9.53 13.71
CA PRO A 44 12.54 -9.95 15.03
C PRO A 44 12.06 -9.04 16.17
N LEU A 45 12.00 -7.72 15.92
CA LEU A 45 11.52 -6.75 16.89
C LEU A 45 10.04 -6.98 17.21
N LEU A 46 9.21 -7.16 16.18
CA LEU A 46 7.79 -7.46 16.35
C LEU A 46 7.58 -8.79 17.06
N GLY A 47 8.32 -9.84 16.67
CA GLY A 47 8.28 -11.14 17.34
C GLY A 47 8.65 -11.06 18.81
N LEU A 48 9.70 -10.31 19.15
CA LEU A 48 10.12 -10.09 20.53
C LEU A 48 9.02 -9.36 21.32
N THR A 49 8.44 -8.28 20.77
CA THR A 49 7.37 -7.53 21.46
C THR A 49 6.12 -8.37 21.69
N LEU A 50 5.79 -9.28 20.77
CA LEU A 50 4.65 -10.18 20.91
C LEU A 50 4.82 -11.10 22.12
N VAL A 51 6.00 -11.73 22.24
CA VAL A 51 6.33 -12.67 23.31
C VAL A 51 6.42 -11.99 24.68
N THR A 52 6.98 -10.77 24.73
CA THR A 52 7.24 -10.08 26.01
C THR A 52 6.04 -9.30 26.55
N PHE A 53 5.16 -8.76 25.69
CA PHE A 53 4.06 -7.90 26.13
C PHE A 53 2.66 -8.50 25.98
N PHE A 54 2.44 -9.44 25.04
CA PHE A 54 1.08 -9.88 24.66
C PHE A 54 0.70 -11.30 25.10
N GLY A 55 1.62 -12.05 25.74
CA GLY A 55 1.31 -13.35 26.34
C GLY A 55 1.19 -14.51 25.34
N PRO A 56 0.53 -15.64 25.72
CA PRO A 56 0.48 -16.83 24.87
C PRO A 56 -0.29 -16.59 23.57
N LEU A 57 0.22 -17.16 22.48
CA LEU A 57 -0.36 -17.05 21.15
C LEU A 57 -1.85 -17.47 21.16
N PRO A 58 -2.77 -16.62 20.68
CA PRO A 58 -4.18 -16.98 20.56
C PRO A 58 -4.34 -18.19 19.62
N ARG A 59 -5.37 -19.01 19.85
CA ARG A 59 -5.68 -20.14 18.98
C ARG A 59 -6.13 -19.61 17.62
N VAL A 60 -5.32 -19.85 16.60
CA VAL A 60 -5.57 -19.40 15.23
C VAL A 60 -6.09 -20.54 14.36
N ASP A 61 -7.13 -20.25 13.60
CA ASP A 61 -7.78 -21.18 12.66
C ASP A 61 -7.04 -21.22 11.30
N GLY A 62 -7.25 -22.26 10.51
CA GLY A 62 -6.64 -22.41 9.18
C GLY A 62 -6.99 -21.24 8.23
N MET A 63 -8.19 -20.67 8.36
CA MET A 63 -8.58 -19.47 7.59
C MET A 63 -7.78 -18.21 7.99
N PHE A 64 -7.35 -18.09 9.24
CA PHE A 64 -6.44 -17.02 9.67
C PHE A 64 -5.09 -17.13 8.95
N VAL A 65 -4.53 -18.34 8.87
CA VAL A 65 -3.24 -18.59 8.21
C VAL A 65 -3.33 -18.28 6.72
N VAL A 66 -4.41 -18.69 6.05
CA VAL A 66 -4.64 -18.36 4.63
C VAL A 66 -4.78 -16.84 4.44
N GLY A 67 -5.49 -16.15 5.32
CA GLY A 67 -5.62 -14.69 5.30
C GLY A 67 -4.27 -13.98 5.44
N ILE A 68 -3.48 -14.35 6.45
CA ILE A 68 -2.16 -13.76 6.69
C ILE A 68 -1.20 -14.08 5.55
N ALA A 69 -1.13 -15.35 5.10
CA ALA A 69 -0.23 -15.76 4.02
C ALA A 69 -0.60 -15.08 2.69
N GLY A 70 -1.89 -14.96 2.39
CA GLY A 70 -2.38 -14.24 1.22
C GLY A 70 -2.04 -12.76 1.27
N SER A 71 -2.31 -12.08 2.40
CA SER A 71 -1.93 -10.67 2.58
C SER A 71 -0.41 -10.49 2.50
N ALA A 72 0.37 -11.35 3.15
CA ALA A 72 1.83 -11.28 3.15
C ALA A 72 2.39 -11.43 1.73
N GLY A 73 1.88 -12.38 0.94
CA GLY A 73 2.30 -12.58 -0.45
C GLY A 73 1.97 -11.40 -1.36
N LEU A 74 0.77 -10.82 -1.20
CA LEU A 74 0.37 -9.63 -1.95
C LEU A 74 1.18 -8.40 -1.55
N ASN A 75 1.40 -8.18 -0.25
CA ASN A 75 2.24 -7.09 0.26
C ASN A 75 3.68 -7.24 -0.21
N ALA A 76 4.23 -8.45 -0.17
CA ALA A 76 5.56 -8.79 -0.67
C ALA A 76 5.73 -8.40 -2.14
N ALA A 77 4.80 -8.84 -2.99
CA ALA A 77 4.83 -8.53 -4.42
C ALA A 77 4.63 -7.03 -4.69
N ALA A 78 3.68 -6.38 -3.99
CA ALA A 78 3.41 -4.95 -4.11
C ALA A 78 4.63 -4.11 -3.70
N HIS A 79 5.26 -4.46 -2.59
CA HIS A 79 6.41 -3.75 -2.07
C HIS A 79 7.62 -3.87 -2.99
N LEU A 80 7.86 -5.06 -3.56
CA LEU A 80 8.91 -5.23 -4.55
C LEU A 80 8.63 -4.43 -5.83
N ALA A 81 7.39 -4.47 -6.34
CA ALA A 81 6.99 -3.75 -7.54
C ALA A 81 7.12 -2.22 -7.38
N VAL A 82 6.69 -1.67 -6.23
CA VAL A 82 6.79 -0.24 -5.96
C VAL A 82 8.25 0.21 -5.75
N THR A 83 9.07 -0.62 -5.10
CA THR A 83 10.50 -0.31 -4.90
C THR A 83 11.22 -0.29 -6.25
N ARG A 84 10.86 -1.21 -7.17
CA ARG A 84 11.33 -1.18 -8.56
C ARG A 84 10.86 0.08 -9.29
N ALA A 85 9.59 0.47 -9.13
CA ALA A 85 9.06 1.70 -9.72
C ALA A 85 9.80 2.96 -9.24
N TYR A 86 10.15 3.05 -7.95
CA TYR A 86 10.94 4.17 -7.40
C TYR A 86 12.38 4.21 -7.90
N LYS A 87 12.95 3.09 -8.34
CA LYS A 87 14.28 3.05 -8.95
C LYS A 87 14.27 3.66 -10.35
N ASP A 88 13.24 3.34 -11.12
CA ASP A 88 13.15 3.67 -12.54
C ASP A 88 12.36 4.97 -12.83
N ALA A 89 11.76 5.61 -11.82
CA ALA A 89 10.99 6.85 -11.96
C ALA A 89 11.08 7.77 -10.73
N ASP A 90 10.60 9.00 -10.87
CA ASP A 90 10.54 9.95 -9.77
C ASP A 90 9.50 9.60 -8.72
N ALA A 91 9.88 9.77 -7.45
CA ALA A 91 8.97 9.51 -6.34
C ALA A 91 7.73 10.41 -6.39
N SER A 92 7.87 11.60 -6.97
CA SER A 92 6.76 12.53 -7.26
C SER A 92 5.80 12.01 -8.33
N LEU A 93 6.22 11.09 -9.21
CA LEU A 93 5.38 10.47 -10.24
C LEU A 93 4.78 9.15 -9.76
N VAL A 94 5.56 8.34 -9.03
CA VAL A 94 5.13 7.04 -8.52
C VAL A 94 4.13 7.19 -7.37
N SER A 95 4.37 8.10 -6.42
CA SER A 95 3.54 8.21 -5.21
C SER A 95 2.06 8.55 -5.50
N PRO A 96 1.73 9.45 -6.44
CA PRO A 96 0.35 9.68 -6.84
C PRO A 96 -0.33 8.43 -7.39
N LEU A 97 0.37 7.59 -8.17
CA LEU A 97 -0.21 6.37 -8.73
C LEU A 97 -0.63 5.37 -7.67
N LEU A 98 0.11 5.32 -6.55
CA LEU A 98 -0.25 4.50 -5.39
C LEU A 98 -1.50 5.00 -4.67
N ALA A 99 -1.87 6.28 -4.83
CA ALA A 99 -3.12 6.80 -4.30
C ALA A 99 -4.35 6.16 -4.97
N VAL A 100 -4.20 5.39 -6.05
CA VAL A 100 -5.30 4.59 -6.61
C VAL A 100 -5.65 3.38 -5.71
N SER A 101 -4.76 2.93 -4.81
CA SER A 101 -5.00 1.74 -3.97
C SER A 101 -6.28 1.82 -3.13
N PRO A 102 -6.58 2.93 -2.40
CA PRO A 102 -7.84 3.09 -1.70
C PRO A 102 -9.09 3.02 -2.60
N ALA A 103 -9.00 3.44 -3.86
CA ALA A 103 -10.09 3.30 -4.82
C ALA A 103 -10.37 1.83 -5.14
N ILE A 104 -9.30 1.05 -5.36
CA ILE A 104 -9.40 -0.41 -5.54
C ILE A 104 -9.95 -1.07 -4.27
N THR A 105 -9.43 -0.72 -3.09
CA THR A 105 -9.92 -1.25 -1.81
C THR A 105 -11.40 -0.97 -1.63
N LEU A 106 -11.87 0.25 -1.93
CA LEU A 106 -13.28 0.59 -1.84
C LEU A 106 -14.10 -0.31 -2.76
N LEU A 107 -13.71 -0.38 -4.03
CA LEU A 107 -14.42 -1.15 -5.06
C LEU A 107 -14.51 -2.62 -4.66
N VAL A 108 -13.41 -3.22 -4.23
CA VAL A 108 -13.39 -4.65 -3.86
C VAL A 108 -14.07 -4.92 -2.52
N SER A 109 -14.06 -3.96 -1.58
CA SER A 109 -14.82 -4.07 -0.33
C SER A 109 -16.32 -4.15 -0.57
N VAL A 110 -16.85 -3.43 -1.57
CA VAL A 110 -18.27 -3.55 -1.95
C VAL A 110 -18.60 -4.95 -2.46
N PHE A 111 -17.79 -5.48 -3.36
CA PHE A 111 -18.05 -6.80 -3.93
C PHE A 111 -17.87 -7.93 -2.92
N THR A 112 -16.86 -7.83 -2.05
CA THR A 112 -16.47 -8.93 -1.17
C THR A 112 -17.19 -8.88 0.17
N LEU A 113 -17.29 -7.70 0.79
CA LEU A 113 -17.89 -7.54 2.11
C LEU A 113 -19.36 -7.11 2.06
N ARG A 114 -19.90 -6.81 0.87
CA ARG A 114 -21.26 -6.28 0.67
C ARG A 114 -21.54 -5.04 1.55
N GLU A 115 -20.50 -4.25 1.81
CA GLU A 115 -20.63 -3.00 2.56
C GLU A 115 -21.45 -1.99 1.73
N ILE A 116 -22.47 -1.38 2.33
CA ILE A 116 -23.28 -0.35 1.68
C ILE A 116 -22.41 0.91 1.56
N LEU A 117 -22.06 1.28 0.33
CA LEU A 117 -21.36 2.53 0.09
C LEU A 117 -22.26 3.72 0.37
N THR A 118 -21.83 4.57 1.29
CA THR A 118 -22.32 5.94 1.36
C THR A 118 -21.73 6.75 0.20
N PRO A 119 -22.41 7.82 -0.26
CA PRO A 119 -21.91 8.64 -1.39
C PRO A 119 -20.59 9.37 -1.09
N LEU A 120 -20.24 9.55 0.18
CA LEU A 120 -19.05 10.28 0.62
C LEU A 120 -17.73 9.56 0.23
N PRO A 121 -17.55 8.24 0.48
CA PRO A 121 -16.43 7.48 -0.05
C PRO A 121 -16.26 7.54 -1.58
N ILE A 122 -17.37 7.54 -2.33
CA ILE A 122 -17.34 7.62 -3.80
C ILE A 122 -16.73 8.96 -4.24
N LEU A 123 -17.13 10.05 -3.59
CA LEU A 123 -16.62 11.38 -3.87
C LEU A 123 -15.12 11.50 -3.54
N GLY A 124 -14.67 10.86 -2.45
CA GLY A 124 -13.25 10.76 -2.11
C GLY A 124 -12.44 10.02 -3.18
N VAL A 125 -12.94 8.89 -3.68
CA VAL A 125 -12.29 8.15 -4.78
C VAL A 125 -12.22 8.99 -6.06
N ALA A 126 -13.32 9.66 -6.43
CA ALA A 126 -13.33 10.54 -7.59
C ALA A 126 -12.30 11.67 -7.47
N LEU A 127 -12.17 12.26 -6.28
CA LEU A 127 -11.18 13.30 -6.00
C LEU A 127 -9.74 12.79 -6.11
N ILE A 128 -9.48 11.56 -5.65
CA ILE A 128 -8.15 10.94 -5.78
C ILE A 128 -7.82 10.71 -7.26
N ILE A 129 -8.74 10.13 -8.04
CA ILE A 129 -8.56 9.93 -9.49
C ILE A 129 -8.27 11.27 -10.18
N LEU A 130 -9.01 12.32 -9.83
CA LEU A 130 -8.79 13.67 -10.35
C LEU A 130 -7.42 14.23 -9.95
N GLY A 131 -6.99 14.04 -8.70
CA GLY A 131 -5.68 14.47 -8.21
C GLY A 131 -4.53 13.80 -8.95
N VAL A 132 -4.62 12.48 -9.17
CA VAL A 132 -3.63 11.72 -9.94
C VAL A 132 -3.57 12.21 -11.40
N TYR A 133 -4.73 12.50 -11.99
CA TYR A 133 -4.83 13.05 -13.34
C TYR A 133 -4.18 14.45 -13.46
N LEU A 134 -4.48 15.35 -12.52
CA LEU A 134 -3.92 16.71 -12.47
C LEU A 134 -2.40 16.72 -12.28
N LEU A 135 -1.86 15.79 -11.48
CA LEU A 135 -0.41 15.68 -11.30
C LEU A 135 0.31 15.15 -12.55
N ASN A 136 -0.32 14.24 -13.31
CA ASN A 136 0.24 13.72 -14.57
C ASN A 136 0.12 14.71 -15.74
N LEU A 137 -0.89 15.59 -15.74
CA LEU A 137 -1.06 16.65 -16.75
C LEU A 137 0.14 17.61 -16.86
N ARG A 138 0.94 17.77 -15.79
CA ARG A 138 2.17 18.58 -15.85
C ARG A 138 3.22 18.00 -16.81
N SER A 139 3.18 16.68 -17.08
CA SER A 139 4.17 16.02 -17.95
C SER A 139 3.84 16.18 -19.44
N THR A 140 2.56 16.29 -19.81
CA THR A 140 2.13 16.29 -21.22
C THR A 140 1.07 17.36 -21.52
N ARG A 141 1.26 18.11 -22.62
CA ARG A 141 0.35 19.18 -23.11
C ARG A 141 -0.98 18.70 -23.71
N ASP A 142 -1.23 17.39 -23.74
CA ASP A 142 -2.33 16.76 -24.46
C ASP A 142 -3.25 15.98 -23.51
N PHE A 143 -4.57 16.06 -23.69
CA PHE A 143 -5.57 15.55 -22.72
C PHE A 143 -5.56 14.00 -22.61
N ALA A 144 -5.21 13.29 -23.70
CA ALA A 144 -5.04 11.83 -23.71
C ALA A 144 -3.58 11.39 -23.47
N GLY A 145 -2.65 12.34 -23.46
CA GLY A 145 -1.23 12.12 -23.22
C GLY A 145 -0.89 11.42 -21.89
N PRO A 146 -1.41 11.86 -20.73
CA PRO A 146 -1.07 11.27 -19.44
C PRO A 146 -1.50 9.80 -19.34
N LEU A 147 -2.64 9.42 -19.94
CA LEU A 147 -3.08 8.01 -19.99
C LEU A 147 -2.16 7.15 -20.86
N ARG A 148 -1.71 7.68 -21.99
CA ARG A 148 -0.76 6.98 -22.88
C ARG A 148 0.60 6.84 -22.22
N GLU A 149 1.09 7.87 -21.53
CA GLU A 149 2.36 7.90 -20.81
C GLU A 149 2.36 6.97 -19.59
N LEU A 150 1.20 6.85 -18.92
CA LEU A 150 0.94 5.85 -17.87
C LEU A 150 1.10 4.42 -18.37
N LEU A 151 0.58 4.12 -19.56
CA LEU A 151 0.62 2.78 -20.15
C LEU A 151 1.94 2.44 -20.86
N HIS A 152 2.72 3.45 -21.26
CA HIS A 152 4.02 3.24 -21.92
C HIS A 152 5.18 3.08 -20.94
N ASN A 153 5.14 3.77 -19.79
CA ASN A 153 6.22 3.72 -18.83
C ASN A 153 6.12 2.49 -17.93
N ARG A 154 7.13 1.60 -18.02
CA ARG A 154 7.21 0.39 -17.18
C ARG A 154 7.14 0.70 -15.68
N SER A 155 7.75 1.81 -15.24
CA SER A 155 7.73 2.25 -13.84
C SER A 155 6.33 2.64 -13.37
N HIS A 156 5.54 3.30 -14.23
CA HIS A 156 4.15 3.66 -13.92
C HIS A 156 3.25 2.43 -13.88
N LEU A 157 3.45 1.48 -14.80
CA LEU A 157 2.75 0.19 -14.79
C LEU A 157 3.06 -0.61 -13.52
N LEU A 158 4.33 -0.65 -13.08
CA LEU A 158 4.72 -1.30 -11.83
C LEU A 158 4.07 -0.63 -10.61
N ALA A 159 3.98 0.70 -10.60
CA ALA A 159 3.31 1.44 -9.53
C ALA A 159 1.79 1.17 -9.50
N LEU A 160 1.12 1.15 -10.66
CA LEU A 160 -0.29 0.79 -10.78
C LEU A 160 -0.55 -0.66 -10.36
N PHE A 161 0.33 -1.58 -10.77
CA PHE A 161 0.25 -2.97 -10.36
C PHE A 161 0.42 -3.12 -8.85
N ALA A 162 1.39 -2.43 -8.25
CA ALA A 162 1.55 -2.40 -6.79
C ALA A 162 0.31 -1.84 -6.08
N GLY A 163 -0.27 -0.76 -6.60
CA GLY A 163 -1.49 -0.17 -6.05
C GLY A 163 -2.72 -1.09 -6.15
N LEU A 164 -2.82 -1.87 -7.24
CA LEU A 164 -3.83 -2.93 -7.38
C LEU A 164 -3.65 -4.01 -6.32
N LEU A 165 -2.42 -4.50 -6.12
CA LEU A 165 -2.13 -5.53 -5.12
C LEU A 165 -2.42 -5.04 -3.70
N TRP A 166 -1.95 -3.84 -3.34
CA TRP A 166 -2.28 -3.21 -2.05
C TRP A 166 -3.76 -2.85 -1.91
N GLY A 167 -4.47 -2.68 -3.02
CA GLY A 167 -5.92 -2.56 -3.01
C GLY A 167 -6.63 -3.83 -2.50
N LEU A 168 -6.03 -5.01 -2.75
CA LEU A 168 -6.58 -6.33 -2.41
C LEU A 168 -6.16 -6.83 -1.03
N THR A 169 -5.01 -6.37 -0.49
CA THR A 169 -4.53 -6.81 0.84
C THR A 169 -5.55 -6.65 1.97
N PRO A 170 -6.36 -5.57 2.05
CA PRO A 170 -7.30 -5.38 3.15
C PRO A 170 -8.38 -6.47 3.23
N ILE A 171 -8.65 -7.18 2.13
CA ILE A 171 -9.63 -8.28 2.10
C ILE A 171 -9.11 -9.48 2.90
N PHE A 172 -7.85 -9.83 2.67
CA PHE A 172 -7.17 -10.91 3.36
C PHE A 172 -6.94 -10.55 4.82
N GLU A 173 -6.58 -9.30 5.10
CA GLU A 173 -6.42 -8.78 6.47
C GLU A 173 -7.74 -8.78 7.23
N LYS A 174 -8.83 -8.27 6.64
CA LYS A 174 -10.17 -8.32 7.27
C LYS A 174 -10.62 -9.76 7.52
N THR A 175 -10.34 -10.68 6.60
CA THR A 175 -10.63 -12.11 6.78
C THR A 175 -9.86 -12.69 7.97
N ALA A 176 -8.56 -12.40 8.06
CA ALA A 176 -7.72 -12.85 9.18
C ALA A 176 -8.23 -12.29 10.52
N ILE A 177 -8.51 -10.98 10.59
CA ILE A 177 -9.00 -10.32 11.80
C ILE A 177 -10.30 -10.94 12.32
N ARG A 178 -11.23 -11.29 11.42
CA ARG A 178 -12.49 -11.96 11.80
C ARG A 178 -12.30 -13.35 12.39
N HIS A 179 -11.18 -14.02 12.09
CA HIS A 179 -10.84 -15.36 12.58
C HIS A 179 -9.80 -15.34 13.71
N THR A 180 -9.48 -14.16 14.26
CA THR A 180 -8.59 -14.03 15.43
C THR A 180 -9.27 -14.44 16.74
N PHE A 181 -10.61 -14.46 16.78
CA PHE A 181 -11.42 -14.91 17.91
C PHE A 181 -12.51 -15.89 17.42
N PRO A 182 -12.17 -17.16 17.15
CA PRO A 182 -13.16 -18.20 16.87
C PRO A 182 -14.00 -18.55 18.10
#